data_AF-A0A920LET9-F1
#
_entry.id   AF-A0A920LET9-F1
#
_cell.length_a   1.000
_cell.length_b   1.000
_cell.length_c   1.000
_cell.angle_alpha   90.00
_cell.angle_beta   90.00
_cell.angle_gamma   90.00
#
_symmetry.space_group_name_H-M   'P 1'
#
loop_
_entity.id
_entity.type
_entity.pdbx_description
1 polymer ?
#
loop_
_entity_poly.entity_id
_entity_poly.type
_entity_poly.pdbx_seq_one_letter_code
_entity_poly.pdbx_strand_id
1 'polypeptide(L)' 'MANPEGYRKALRLMKKAEKFNIPIVTLIDTPGAYPGLEAEERGQGEAIARNIYEMMNINVLLSV' A
#
# COMPACT_ATOMS: atom_id res chain seq x y z
N MET A 1 -2.56 6.44 12.33
CA MET A 1 -2.10 7.04 11.05
C MET A 1 -1.16 6.05 10.37
N ALA A 2 -1.08 6.04 9.04
CA ALA A 2 -0.41 4.94 8.31
C ALA A 2 1.11 4.98 8.46
N ASN A 3 1.69 3.91 9.02
CA ASN A 3 3.13 3.66 9.11
C ASN A 3 3.64 2.86 7.89
N PRO A 4 4.96 2.82 7.61
CA PRO A 4 5.50 2.13 6.43
C PRO A 4 5.11 0.64 6.34
N GLU A 5 5.00 -0.06 7.46
CA GLU A 5 4.57 -1.47 7.52
C GLU A 5 3.12 -1.63 7.06
N GLY A 6 2.28 -0.60 7.26
CA GLY A 6 0.91 -0.58 6.78
C GLY A 6 0.88 -0.65 5.25
N TYR A 7 1.66 0.19 4.58
CA TYR A 7 1.83 0.17 3.13
C TYR A 7 2.42 -1.17 2.64
N ARG A 8 3.45 -1.70 3.30
CA ARG A 8 4.02 -3.02 2.95
C ARG A 8 3.00 -4.16 3.12
N LYS A 9 2.19 -4.11 4.18
CA LYS A 9 1.10 -5.06 4.43
C LYS A 9 0.02 -4.96 3.36
N ALA A 10 -0.38 -3.74 2.97
CA ALA A 10 -1.37 -3.50 1.93
C ALA A 10 -0.90 -4.13 0.60
N LEU A 11 0.30 -3.79 0.15
CA LEU A 11 0.90 -4.36 -1.06
C LEU A 11 0.97 -5.90 -1.02
N ARG A 12 1.36 -6.48 0.12
CA ARG A 12 1.39 -7.95 0.28
C ARG A 12 -0.01 -8.58 0.10
N LEU A 13 -1.07 -7.92 0.57
CA LEU A 13 -2.44 -8.40 0.39
C LEU A 13 -2.89 -8.24 -1.07
N MET A 14 -2.56 -7.12 -1.70
CA MET A 14 -2.86 -6.87 -3.12
C MET A 14 -2.21 -7.92 -4.03
N LYS A 15 -0.93 -8.24 -3.84
CA LYS A 15 -0.24 -9.31 -4.59
C LYS A 15 -0.85 -10.70 -4.34
N LYS A 16 -1.37 -10.95 -3.13
CA LYS A 16 -2.13 -12.19 -2.87
C LYS A 16 -3.45 -12.21 -3.64
N ALA A 17 -4.20 -11.11 -3.66
CA ALA A 17 -5.45 -11.01 -4.41
C ALA A 17 -5.20 -11.21 -5.92
N GLU A 18 -4.16 -10.58 -6.47
CA GLU A 18 -3.70 -10.77 -7.84
C GLU A 18 -3.39 -12.25 -8.15
N LYS A 19 -2.64 -12.94 -7.27
CA LYS A 19 -2.32 -14.38 -7.42
C LYS A 19 -3.56 -15.26 -7.58
N PHE A 20 -4.67 -14.90 -6.95
CA PHE A 20 -5.92 -15.66 -6.98
C PHE A 20 -6.99 -15.04 -7.90
N ASN A 21 -6.61 -14.04 -8.71
CA ASN A 21 -7.51 -13.32 -9.62
C ASN A 21 -8.73 -12.71 -8.92
N ILE A 22 -8.54 -12.19 -7.70
CA ILE A 22 -9.59 -11.59 -6.88
C ILE A 22 -9.56 -10.06 -7.06
N PRO A 23 -10.67 -9.40 -7.41
CA PRO A 23 -10.76 -7.94 -7.43
C PRO A 23 -10.43 -7.30 -6.09
N ILE A 24 -9.82 -6.11 -6.13
CA ILE A 24 -9.40 -5.35 -4.95
C ILE A 24 -10.23 -4.07 -4.87
N VAL A 25 -10.82 -3.84 -3.70
CA VAL A 25 -11.44 -2.57 -3.33
C VAL A 25 -10.68 -2.02 -2.12
N THR A 26 -10.15 -0.81 -2.23
CA THR A 26 -9.49 -0.12 -1.11
C THR A 26 -10.39 1.00 -0.62
N LEU A 27 -10.56 1.13 0.70
CA LEU A 27 -11.32 2.21 1.31
C LEU A 27 -10.34 3.18 1.97
N ILE A 28 -10.25 4.40 1.43
CA ILE A 28 -9.31 5.40 1.90
C ILE A 28 -9.97 6.23 3.02
N ASP A 29 -9.59 5.92 4.25
CA ASP A 29 -9.98 6.68 5.45
C ASP A 29 -8.72 7.05 6.24
N THR A 30 -8.03 8.10 5.78
CA THR A 30 -6.81 8.56 6.45
C THR A 30 -6.63 10.07 6.29
N PRO A 31 -6.19 10.78 7.34
CA PRO A 31 -5.74 12.17 7.21
C PRO A 31 -4.36 12.29 6.55
N GLY A 32 -3.64 11.18 6.35
CA GLY A 32 -2.33 11.14 5.70
C GLY A 32 -1.42 10.03 6.23
N ALA A 33 -0.22 9.91 5.64
CA ALA A 33 0.86 9.09 6.17
C ALA A 33 1.34 9.66 7.52
N TYR A 34 1.75 8.81 8.46
CA TYR A 34 2.26 9.27 9.76
C TYR A 34 3.62 9.98 9.60
N PRO A 35 3.76 11.27 9.97
CA PRO A 35 4.99 12.05 9.77
C PRO A 35 5.90 11.97 11.02
N GLY A 36 6.29 10.76 11.42
CA GLY A 36 7.14 10.52 12.60
C GLY A 36 8.58 10.17 12.22
N LEU A 37 9.54 10.50 13.09
CA LEU A 37 10.96 10.15 12.89
C LEU A 37 11.15 8.65 12.67
N GLU A 38 10.52 7.82 13.52
CA GLU A 38 10.54 6.36 13.38
C GLU A 38 9.93 5.87 12.06
N ALA A 39 8.98 6.60 11.48
CA ALA A 39 8.39 6.24 10.19
C ALA A 39 9.39 6.50 9.06
N GLU A 40 10.09 7.64 9.10
CA GLU A 40 11.14 7.97 8.14
C GLU A 40 12.33 6.99 8.23
N GLU A 41 12.80 6.67 9.43
CA GLU A 41 13.87 5.67 9.64
C GLU A 41 13.52 4.29 9.08
N ARG A 42 12.23 3.93 9.10
CA ARG A 42 11.72 2.68 8.53
C ARG A 42 11.26 2.79 7.08
N GLY A 43 11.53 3.91 6.41
CA GLY A 43 11.30 4.11 4.98
C GLY A 43 9.85 4.43 4.62
N GLN A 44 9.23 5.43 5.25
CA GLN A 44 7.87 5.88 4.91
C GLN A 44 7.74 6.27 3.43
N GLY A 45 8.67 7.09 2.91
CA GLY A 45 8.68 7.50 1.50
C GLY A 45 8.85 6.31 0.54
N GLU A 46 9.75 5.38 0.86
CA GLU A 46 9.96 4.15 0.08
C GLU A 46 8.70 3.29 0.04
N ALA A 47 8.07 3.07 1.20
CA ALA A 47 6.90 2.22 1.30
C ALA A 47 5.72 2.76 0.48
N ILE A 48 5.53 4.08 0.45
CA ILE A 48 4.52 4.75 -0.38
C ILE A 48 4.90 4.63 -1.87
N ALA A 49 6.12 5.01 -2.24
CA ALA A 49 6.58 4.98 -3.63
C ALA A 49 6.51 3.57 -4.23
N ARG A 50 6.93 2.55 -3.46
CA ARG A 50 6.86 1.16 -3.88
C ARG A 50 5.43 0.68 -4.06
N ASN A 51 4.49 1.10 -3.20
CA ASN A 51 3.08 0.78 -3.36
C ASN A 51 2.53 1.37 -4.65
N ILE A 52 2.76 2.66 -4.92
CA ILE A 52 2.30 3.32 -6.15
C ILE A 52 2.85 2.59 -7.38
N TYR A 53 4.15 2.31 -7.42
CA TYR A 53 4.80 1.62 -8.53
C TYR A 53 4.22 0.22 -8.77
N GLU A 54 4.01 -0.57 -7.72
CA GLU A 54 3.49 -1.92 -7.86
C GLU A 54 1.99 -1.95 -8.17
N MET A 55 1.20 -1.01 -7.62
CA MET A 55 -0.23 -0.90 -7.89
C MET A 55 -0.52 -0.56 -9.35
N MET A 56 0.34 0.22 -10.00
CA MET A 56 0.26 0.49 -11.44
C MET A 56 0.42 -0.78 -12.30
N ASN A 57 1.01 -1.85 -11.75
CA ASN A 57 1.30 -3.10 -12.44
C ASN A 57 0.40 -4.26 -11.98
N ILE A 58 -0.65 -4.01 -11.19
CA ILE A 58 -1.60 -5.05 -10.76
C ILE A 58 -2.50 -5.46 -11.93
N ASN A 59 -2.64 -6.76 -12.16
CA ASN A 59 -3.37 -7.33 -13.29
C ASN A 59 -4.82 -7.76 -12.99
N VAL A 60 -5.37 -7.32 -11.86
CA VAL A 60 -6.79 -7.50 -11.49
C VAL A 60 -7.45 -6.13 -11.33
N LEU A 61 -8.79 -6.08 -11.32
CA LEU A 61 -9.51 -4.84 -11.02
C LEU A 61 -9.07 -4.32 -9.65
N LEU A 62 -8.55 -3.09 -9.65
CA LEU A 62 -8.19 -2.32 -8.45
C LEU A 62 -9.05 -1.05 -8.44
N SER A 63 -9.94 -0.95 -7.46
CA SER A 63 -10.75 0.24 -7.20
C SER A 63 -10.31 0.90 -5.91
N VAL A 64 -10.26 2.23 -5.93
CA VAL A 64 -10.06 3.10 -4.77
C VAL A 64 -11.35 3.76 -4.33
#